data_AF-A0A379F1T3-F1
#
_entry.id   AF-A0A379F1T3-F1
#
_cell.length_a   1.000
_cell.length_b   1.000
_cell.length_c   1.000
_cell.angle_alpha   90.00
_cell.angle_beta   90.00
_cell.angle_gamma   90.00
#
_symmetry.space_group_name_H-M   'P 1'
#
loop_
_entity.id
_entity.type
_entity.pdbx_description
1 polymer ?
#
loop_
_entity_poly.entity_id
_entity_poly.type
_entity_poly.pdbx_seq_one_letter_code
_entity_poly.pdbx_strand_id
1 'polypeptide(L)' 'MTGRKVDKLAGDRGYRGIKQIGKTKILIPDVPKAKDSYYQKKKKHKLFCKRAGIEPTIGHLKADHRLSRNFYKGVKGYI' A
#
# COMPACT_ATOMS: atom_id res chain seq x y z
N MET A 1 -8.63 4.71 -21.70
CA MET A 1 -8.04 4.23 -20.43
C MET A 1 -9.17 3.95 -19.44
N THR A 2 -9.52 2.69 -19.21
CA THR A 2 -10.69 2.30 -18.43
C THR A 2 -10.50 2.68 -16.96
N GLY A 3 -11.31 3.62 -16.45
CA GLY A 3 -11.24 4.15 -15.08
C GLY A 3 -11.64 3.17 -13.99
N ARG A 4 -11.01 1.99 -13.93
CA ARG A 4 -11.17 1.02 -12.85
C ARG A 4 -10.49 1.56 -11.59
N LYS A 5 -11.27 2.18 -10.71
CA LYS A 5 -10.83 2.51 -9.35
C LYS A 5 -10.84 1.24 -8.52
N VAL A 6 -9.70 0.91 -7.94
CA VAL A 6 -9.56 -0.25 -7.05
C VAL A 6 -10.18 0.10 -5.71
N ASP A 7 -11.17 -0.66 -5.25
CA ASP A 7 -11.85 -0.37 -3.96
C ASP A 7 -10.99 -0.75 -2.73
N LYS A 8 -10.12 -1.76 -2.87
CA LYS A 8 -9.33 -2.32 -1.78
C LYS A 8 -7.87 -2.45 -2.20
N LEU A 9 -6.99 -1.72 -1.51
CA LEU A 9 -5.55 -1.74 -1.73
C LEU A 9 -4.85 -2.38 -0.52
N ALA A 10 -3.78 -3.15 -0.74
CA ALA A 10 -2.98 -3.73 0.33
C ALA A 10 -1.81 -2.80 0.66
N GLY A 11 -1.77 -2.30 1.89
CA GLY A 11 -0.67 -1.49 2.43
C GLY A 11 0.31 -2.33 3.24
N ASP A 12 1.51 -1.79 3.40
CA ASP A 12 2.59 -2.46 4.13
C ASP A 12 2.49 -2.23 5.64
N ARG A 13 3.09 -3.16 6.40
CA ARG A 13 3.07 -3.10 7.87
C ARG A 13 3.86 -1.87 8.33
N GLY A 14 3.21 -1.01 9.11
CA GLY A 14 3.80 0.25 9.60
C GLY A 14 3.48 1.49 8.77
N TYR A 15 2.67 1.37 7.71
CA TYR A 15 2.16 2.55 7.00
C TYR A 15 1.32 3.43 7.93
N ARG A 16 1.82 4.64 8.25
CA ARG A 16 1.15 5.64 9.11
C ARG A 16 0.31 6.65 8.33
N GLY A 17 0.22 6.52 7.00
CA GLY A 17 -0.50 7.45 6.15
C GLY A 17 -2.02 7.30 6.21
N ILE A 18 -2.69 7.96 5.27
CA ILE A 18 -4.15 8.01 5.18
C ILE A 18 -4.70 6.60 4.89
N LYS A 19 -5.64 6.12 5.70
CA LYS A 19 -6.21 4.76 5.58
C LYS A 19 -7.28 4.62 4.49
N GLN A 20 -7.78 5.73 3.97
CA GLN A 20 -8.78 5.77 2.90
C GLN A 20 -8.56 6.99 2.00
N ILE A 21 -8.38 6.76 0.70
CA ILE A 21 -8.24 7.82 -0.30
C ILE A 21 -9.50 7.80 -1.17
N GLY A 22 -10.39 8.76 -0.96
CA GLY A 22 -11.69 8.81 -1.63
C GLY A 22 -12.53 7.55 -1.33
N LYS A 23 -12.75 6.73 -2.36
CA LYS A 23 -13.49 5.45 -2.28
C LYS A 23 -12.59 4.24 -1.97
N THR A 24 -11.28 4.37 -2.15
CA THR A 24 -10.33 3.26 -2.01
C THR A 24 -9.88 3.12 -0.56
N LYS A 25 -10.06 1.92 0.00
CA LYS A 25 -9.63 1.57 1.36
C LYS A 25 -8.27 0.88 1.32
N ILE A 26 -7.34 1.35 2.13
CA ILE A 26 -6.01 0.76 2.30
C ILE A 26 -6.08 -0.20 3.48
N LEU A 27 -6.02 -1.50 3.17
CA LEU A 27 -5.97 -2.58 4.13
C LEU A 27 -4.54 -2.73 4.62
N ILE A 28 -4.31 -2.55 5.91
CA ILE A 28 -3.02 -2.76 6.56
C ILE A 28 -3.08 -4.13 7.25
N PRO A 29 -2.02 -4.96 7.17
CA PRO A 29 -1.98 -6.22 7.90
C PRO A 29 -2.02 -5.92 9.39
N ASP A 30 -3.10 -6.33 10.02
CA ASP A 30 -3.36 -6.16 11.46
C ASP A 30 -3.59 -7.55 12.09
N VAL A 31 -3.54 -7.61 13.43
CA VAL A 31 -3.80 -8.85 14.17
C VAL A 31 -5.17 -9.42 13.76
N PRO A 32 -5.24 -10.71 13.37
CA PRO A 32 -6.49 -11.31 12.90
C PRO A 32 -7.54 -11.26 14.02
N LYS A 33 -8.66 -10.58 13.76
CA LYS A 33 -9.76 -10.49 14.73
C LYS A 33 -10.38 -11.87 14.92
N ALA A 34 -10.74 -12.20 16.15
CA ALA A 34 -11.37 -13.49 16.50
C ALA A 34 -12.65 -13.78 15.70
N LYS A 35 -13.36 -12.72 15.28
CA LYS A 35 -14.61 -12.78 14.50
C LYS A 35 -14.42 -13.10 13.00
N ASP A 36 -13.20 -13.05 12.47
CA ASP A 36 -12.95 -13.36 11.07
C ASP A 36 -13.04 -14.89 10.83
N SER A 37 -13.88 -15.31 9.89
CA SER A 37 -13.93 -16.70 9.42
C SER A 37 -12.57 -17.10 8.80
N TYR A 38 -12.23 -18.40 8.90
CA TYR A 38 -11.02 -18.98 8.31
C TYR A 38 -10.81 -18.58 6.84
N TYR A 39 -11.88 -18.60 6.05
CA TYR A 39 -11.83 -18.22 4.63
C TYR A 39 -11.42 -16.75 4.43
N GLN A 40 -11.95 -15.85 5.26
CA GLN A 40 -11.64 -14.43 5.21
C GLN A 40 -10.17 -14.17 5.58
N LYS A 41 -9.65 -14.89 6.59
CA LYS A 41 -8.22 -14.83 6.97
C LYS A 41 -7.32 -15.27 5.82
N LYS A 42 -7.61 -16.41 5.19
CA LYS A 42 -6.84 -16.93 4.05
C LYS A 42 -6.86 -15.97 2.86
N LYS A 43 -8.02 -15.37 2.55
CA LYS A 43 -8.14 -14.39 1.46
C LYS A 43 -7.33 -13.12 1.73
N LYS A 44 -7.38 -12.59 2.95
CA LYS A 44 -6.56 -11.43 3.38
C LYS A 44 -5.06 -11.77 3.33
N HIS A 45 -4.67 -12.94 3.85
CA HIS A 45 -3.28 -13.39 3.84
C HIS A 45 -2.71 -13.50 2.42
N LYS A 46 -3.45 -14.14 1.49
CA LYS A 46 -3.02 -14.26 0.08
C LYS A 46 -2.83 -12.88 -0.59
N LEU A 47 -3.66 -11.90 -0.24
CA LEU A 47 -3.53 -10.53 -0.73
C LEU A 47 -2.22 -9.88 -0.24
N PHE A 48 -1.91 -10.01 1.05
CA PHE A 48 -0.68 -9.45 1.63
C PHE A 48 0.58 -10.17 1.15
N CYS A 49 0.56 -11.49 0.97
CA CYS A 49 1.70 -12.23 0.41
C CYS A 49 2.04 -11.77 -1.01
N LYS A 50 1.01 -11.53 -1.85
CA LYS A 50 1.23 -10.97 -3.19
C LYS A 50 1.89 -9.59 -3.14
N ARG A 51 1.46 -8.74 -2.19
CA ARG A 51 2.04 -7.40 -1.96
C ARG A 51 3.50 -7.50 -1.50
N ALA A 52 3.78 -8.38 -0.55
CA ALA A 52 5.13 -8.59 -0.03
C ALA A 52 6.11 -9.11 -1.09
N GLY A 53 5.63 -9.85 -2.11
CA GLY A 53 6.48 -10.31 -3.21
C GLY A 53 6.90 -9.21 -4.19
N ILE A 54 6.09 -8.16 -4.36
CA ILE A 54 6.41 -7.06 -5.30
C ILE A 54 7.23 -5.94 -4.65
N GLU A 55 7.14 -5.80 -3.32
CA GLU A 55 7.84 -4.75 -2.57
C GLU A 55 9.37 -4.76 -2.72
N PRO A 56 10.06 -5.91 -2.69
CA PRO A 56 11.50 -5.96 -2.88
C PRO A 56 11.92 -5.37 -4.24
N THR A 57 11.19 -5.72 -5.30
CA THR A 57 11.46 -5.19 -6.66
C THR A 57 11.22 -3.69 -6.72
N ILE A 58 10.13 -3.19 -6.13
CA ILE A 58 9.86 -1.74 -6.07
C ILE A 58 10.94 -1.03 -5.25
N GLY A 59 11.38 -1.62 -4.14
CA GLY A 59 12.45 -1.11 -3.29
C GLY A 59 13.79 -1.00 -4.02
N HIS A 60 14.20 -2.06 -4.72
CA HIS A 60 15.41 -2.06 -5.54
C HIS A 60 15.35 -0.98 -6.62
N LEU A 61 14.28 -0.95 -7.43
CA LEU A 61 14.10 0.07 -8.47
C LEU A 61 14.17 1.50 -7.90
N LYS A 62 13.58 1.72 -6.73
CA LYS A 62 13.60 3.04 -6.07
C LYS A 62 14.98 3.43 -5.56
N ALA A 63 15.77 2.47 -5.09
CA ALA A 63 17.13 2.68 -4.62
C ALA A 63 18.10 2.91 -5.78
N ASP A 64 18.07 2.01 -6.78
CA ASP A 64 18.96 2.01 -7.94
C ASP A 64 18.80 3.27 -8.77
N HIS A 65 17.56 3.74 -8.97
CA HIS A 65 17.26 4.94 -9.76
C HIS A 65 17.21 6.22 -8.91
N ARG A 66 17.57 6.15 -7.61
CA ARG A 66 17.53 7.28 -6.66
C ARG A 66 16.19 8.02 -6.62
N LEU A 67 15.10 7.36 -6.98
CA LEU A 67 13.73 7.92 -7.05
C LEU A 67 13.18 8.31 -5.66
N SER A 68 13.88 7.94 -4.59
CA SER A 68 13.62 8.42 -3.23
C SER A 68 13.93 9.92 -3.04
N ARG A 69 14.72 10.53 -3.93
CA ARG A 69 15.02 11.97 -3.92
C ARG A 69 14.02 12.74 -4.77
N ASN A 70 12.96 13.22 -4.13
CA ASN A 70 12.16 14.30 -4.72
C ASN A 70 12.90 15.63 -4.50
N PHE A 71 13.43 16.25 -5.57
CA PHE A 71 14.05 17.58 -5.52
C PHE A 71 13.08 18.66 -5.01
N TYR A 72 11.77 18.47 -5.20
CA TYR A 72 10.72 19.40 -4.77
C TYR A 72 10.07 19.05 -3.41
N LYS A 73 10.55 18.01 -2.70
CA LYS A 73 9.95 17.63 -1.41
C LYS A 73 10.32 18.66 -0.34
N GLY A 74 9.42 19.62 -0.10
CA GLY A 74 9.61 20.71 0.86
C GLY A 74 9.71 22.09 0.22
N VAL A 75 9.72 22.19 -1.11
CA VAL A 75 9.62 23.50 -1.79
C VAL A 75 8.16 23.92 -1.75
N LYS A 76 7.80 24.79 -0.80
CA LYS A 76 6.61 25.64 -0.93
C LYS A 76 6.93 26.64 -2.03
N GLY A 77 6.38 26.44 -3.22
CA GLY A 77 6.34 27.52 -4.20
C GLY A 77 5.57 28.69 -3.59
N TYR A 78 6.23 29.82 -3.39
CA TYR A 78 5.55 31.08 -3.12
C TYR A 78 5.14 31.64 -4.47
N ILE A 79 3.86 31.48 -4.82
CA ILE A 79 3.09 32.39 -5.67
C ILE A 79 1.70 32.49 -5.02
#